data_AF-A0A9D8T6T4-F1
#
_entry.id   AF-A0A9D8T6T4-F1
#
_cell.length_a   1.000
_cell.length_b   1.000
_cell.length_c   1.000
_cell.angle_alpha   90.00
_cell.angle_beta   90.00
_cell.angle_gamma   90.00
#
_symmetry.space_group_name_H-M   'P 1'
#
loop_
_entity.id
_entity.type
_entity.pdbx_description
1 polymer ?
#
loop_
_entity_poly.entity_id
_entity_poly.type
_entity_poly.pdbx_seq_one_letter_code
_entity_poly.pdbx_strand_id
1 'polypeptide(L)'
;MKTKKHVFGAWLFSIALLCTSCNSDNLKDEAMYTFTGETVASFCKNTPQLSMFYDMMEACGAVRLMSIYGHYTCFPPTNQAIETYLAEHGMTWEEMPREVMQKIVYSCTIRNEMQEFGTTDFVEGSLSSPSLADRFIIISFRNNELGQREILVNKTSVIESPDNEVHNGVVHVVDRVIEPSEENFLQVLSAHGSFDIWARIYEASGLDVGMNALYDESYVPMEGSAFEKCKLGWTMFCEPDSVLLAEGLQLSGDTLAAVETFARRWYGNEELGNYRHESNPLNKFVAYHILNRQMSTSSFIYTGFTTAASYKTKSYEYYETMLRHRLMEIKAGNLINTQKDGRSVTLDEASSNIDVANGFIHSLENLLVYDEEIMVSDVLHKRIRFDFYSIPPQLTNNNIRWQLLGSTGTTVSSDFCGEYFWYNTGSTLTLWASDDWTNYQADEMLISGPMYDFKLRMLPVPPGNYEIRLGYRAEAWRGIAQLFIDGQIAGIPVDLTIGYNGAQNDPRIGYVHDEDTRDNGVENDKIMRNHGYMKAPNSIYTGQEGGKTLRDMSACLRIIIGQYSFDEYGPHEFRAKNMDDKGGGREFHADYLEYIPVDMLRDEDRE
;
A
#
# COMPACT_ATOMS: atom_id res chain seq x y z
N MET A 1 -71.81 -23.89 37.37
CA MET A 1 -71.17 -23.24 36.20
C MET A 1 -70.28 -22.12 36.72
N LYS A 2 -69.03 -22.40 37.11
CA LYS A 2 -67.77 -22.32 36.32
C LYS A 2 -67.52 -20.95 35.67
N THR A 3 -66.57 -20.19 36.24
CA THR A 3 -65.49 -19.51 35.52
C THR A 3 -64.31 -19.25 36.47
N LYS A 4 -63.10 -19.31 35.89
CA LYS A 4 -61.81 -19.66 36.50
C LYS A 4 -61.10 -18.47 37.16
N LYS A 5 -60.36 -18.73 38.25
CA LYS A 5 -59.21 -17.94 38.72
C LYS A 5 -58.11 -18.91 39.19
N HIS A 6 -56.92 -18.85 38.60
CA HIS A 6 -55.66 -19.44 39.13
C HIS A 6 -54.54 -18.49 38.67
N VAL A 7 -53.87 -17.73 39.56
CA VAL A 7 -52.86 -18.05 40.59
C VAL A 7 -51.45 -18.25 40.01
N PHE A 8 -50.56 -17.40 40.55
CA PHE A 8 -49.10 -17.30 40.45
C PHE A 8 -48.33 -18.62 40.65
N GLY A 9 -47.14 -18.72 40.06
CA GLY A 9 -46.15 -19.74 40.44
C GLY A 9 -44.84 -19.63 39.67
N ALA A 10 -43.85 -18.96 40.25
CA ALA A 10 -42.45 -19.02 39.83
C ALA A 10 -41.83 -20.37 40.21
N TRP A 11 -41.07 -20.98 39.31
CA TRP A 11 -40.29 -22.20 39.57
C TRP A 11 -38.84 -21.99 39.15
N LEU A 12 -37.97 -21.90 40.15
CA LEU A 12 -36.54 -22.20 40.07
C LEU A 12 -36.39 -23.72 40.07
N PHE A 13 -35.71 -24.29 39.08
CA PHE A 13 -35.29 -25.69 39.09
C PHE A 13 -33.77 -25.76 38.99
N SER A 14 -33.15 -26.15 40.11
CA SER A 14 -31.74 -26.51 40.23
C SER A 14 -31.51 -27.86 39.54
N ILE A 15 -30.57 -27.93 38.58
CA ILE A 15 -30.07 -29.21 38.03
C ILE A 15 -28.70 -29.49 38.65
N ALA A 16 -28.63 -30.65 39.32
CA ALA A 16 -27.46 -31.18 39.98
C ALA A 16 -26.46 -31.77 38.98
N LEU A 17 -25.17 -31.49 39.21
CA LEU A 17 -24.04 -32.20 38.60
C LEU A 17 -24.14 -33.71 38.89
N LEU A 18 -24.18 -34.51 37.83
CA LEU A 18 -23.84 -35.93 37.87
C LEU A 18 -22.55 -36.12 37.06
N CYS A 19 -21.43 -36.23 37.78
CA CYS A 19 -20.16 -36.64 37.21
C CYS A 19 -20.23 -38.14 36.90
N THR A 20 -20.44 -38.50 35.62
CA THR A 20 -20.13 -39.83 35.12
C THR A 20 -18.68 -39.84 34.64
N SER A 21 -17.83 -40.47 35.45
CA SER A 21 -16.50 -40.95 35.06
C SER A 21 -16.62 -41.71 33.73
N CYS A 22 -16.07 -41.13 32.66
CA CYS A 22 -15.82 -41.88 31.44
C CYS A 22 -14.46 -42.56 31.58
N ASN A 23 -14.50 -43.89 31.64
CA ASN A 23 -13.34 -44.78 31.54
C ASN A 23 -12.40 -44.32 30.42
N SER A 24 -11.11 -44.24 30.73
CA SER A 24 -10.04 -43.82 29.80
C SER A 24 -9.66 -44.87 28.75
N ASP A 25 -10.24 -46.06 28.76
CA ASP A 25 -9.71 -47.19 28.00
C ASP A 25 -10.78 -47.74 27.05
N ASN A 26 -10.72 -47.29 25.79
CA ASN A 26 -11.23 -47.91 24.55
C ASN A 26 -11.73 -46.86 23.53
N LEU A 27 -10.90 -45.86 23.21
CA LEU A 27 -10.95 -45.28 21.87
C LEU A 27 -10.10 -46.19 20.98
N LYS A 28 -10.71 -46.75 19.93
CA LYS A 28 -9.95 -47.46 18.88
C LYS A 28 -8.92 -46.48 18.32
N ASP A 29 -7.67 -46.90 18.10
CA ASP A 29 -6.60 -46.07 17.51
C ASP A 29 -7.00 -45.38 16.20
N GLU A 30 -8.03 -45.88 15.51
CA GLU A 30 -8.60 -45.29 14.28
C GLU A 30 -9.48 -44.04 14.50
N ALA A 31 -9.79 -43.67 15.75
CA ALA A 31 -10.62 -42.49 16.09
C ALA A 31 -9.81 -41.28 16.58
N MET A 32 -8.48 -41.40 16.61
CA MET A 32 -7.56 -40.27 16.80
C MET A 32 -6.99 -39.92 15.42
N TYR A 33 -7.49 -38.87 14.79
CA TYR A 33 -6.75 -38.21 13.72
C TYR A 33 -5.54 -37.48 14.36
N THR A 34 -4.51 -38.22 14.80
CA THR A 34 -3.21 -37.61 15.10
C THR A 34 -2.50 -37.41 13.77
N PHE A 35 -2.61 -36.20 13.25
CA PHE A 35 -2.03 -35.78 11.98
C PHE A 35 -0.51 -36.05 11.97
N THR A 36 0.00 -36.71 10.93
CA THR A 36 1.40 -37.13 10.79
C THR A 36 2.21 -36.22 9.84
N GLY A 37 1.76 -34.99 9.61
CA GLY A 37 2.42 -34.04 8.70
C GLY A 37 3.61 -33.33 9.34
N GLU A 38 4.60 -32.98 8.53
CA GLU A 38 5.76 -32.18 8.97
C GLU A 38 5.36 -30.70 9.12
N THR A 39 5.91 -29.99 10.11
CA THR A 39 5.92 -28.52 10.18
C THR A 39 7.17 -27.99 9.45
N VAL A 40 7.27 -26.68 9.22
CA VAL A 40 8.49 -26.05 8.67
C VAL A 40 9.73 -26.49 9.47
N ALA A 41 9.66 -26.47 10.80
CA ALA A 41 10.76 -26.86 11.66
C ALA A 41 11.13 -28.35 11.50
N SER A 42 10.14 -29.26 11.51
CA SER A 42 10.45 -30.69 11.36
C SER A 42 10.89 -31.07 9.95
N PHE A 43 10.38 -30.38 8.92
CA PHE A 43 10.83 -30.53 7.55
C PHE A 43 12.32 -30.17 7.43
N CYS A 44 12.74 -29.03 7.98
CA CYS A 44 14.15 -28.63 8.01
C CYS A 44 15.01 -29.64 8.79
N LYS A 45 14.50 -30.16 9.90
CA LYS A 45 15.19 -31.19 10.71
C LYS A 45 15.41 -32.50 9.95
N ASN A 46 14.38 -32.95 9.23
CA ASN A 46 14.36 -34.25 8.57
C ASN A 46 15.02 -34.23 7.19
N THR A 47 15.32 -33.04 6.66
CA THR A 47 15.98 -32.84 5.37
C THR A 47 17.49 -32.65 5.58
N PRO A 48 18.36 -33.62 5.21
CA PRO A 48 19.79 -33.57 5.54
C PRO A 48 20.52 -32.32 5.02
N GLN A 49 20.11 -31.76 3.88
CA GLN A 49 20.73 -30.57 3.30
C GLN A 49 20.33 -29.26 3.99
N LEU A 50 19.43 -29.29 4.97
CA LEU A 50 18.94 -28.13 5.74
C LEU A 50 19.37 -28.18 7.22
N SER A 51 20.23 -29.14 7.59
CA SER A 51 20.60 -29.38 8.99
C SER A 51 21.23 -28.14 9.64
N MET A 52 22.08 -27.40 8.94
CA MET A 52 22.70 -26.18 9.48
C MET A 52 21.65 -25.09 9.73
N PHE A 53 20.66 -24.94 8.84
CA PHE A 53 19.58 -23.98 9.05
C PHE A 53 18.69 -24.37 10.25
N TYR A 54 18.41 -25.67 10.42
CA TYR A 54 17.71 -26.15 11.61
C TYR A 54 18.52 -25.90 12.90
N ASP A 55 19.84 -26.12 12.88
CA ASP A 55 20.71 -25.82 14.02
C ASP A 55 20.71 -24.32 14.37
N MET A 56 20.65 -23.42 13.37
CA MET A 56 20.44 -21.99 13.60
C MET A 56 19.11 -21.71 14.30
N MET A 57 18.02 -22.38 13.88
CA MET A 57 16.71 -22.26 14.54
C MET A 57 16.78 -22.73 16.01
N GLU A 58 17.50 -23.81 16.30
CA GLU A 58 17.69 -24.28 17.67
C GLU A 58 18.50 -23.29 18.49
N ALA A 59 19.60 -22.78 17.94
CA ALA A 59 20.49 -21.83 18.61
C ALA A 59 19.79 -20.51 18.97
N CYS A 60 18.89 -20.00 18.12
CA CYS A 60 18.12 -18.78 18.38
C CYS A 60 16.75 -19.03 19.05
N GLY A 61 16.37 -20.29 19.31
CA GLY A 61 15.10 -20.64 19.94
C GLY A 61 13.86 -20.51 19.04
N ALA A 62 14.05 -20.38 17.72
CA ALA A 62 12.98 -20.21 16.74
C ALA A 62 12.21 -21.51 16.43
N VAL A 63 12.73 -22.70 16.80
CA VAL A 63 12.05 -23.99 16.52
C VAL A 63 10.60 -24.00 17.00
N ARG A 64 10.35 -23.46 18.20
CA ARG A 64 8.98 -23.41 18.75
C ARG A 64 8.09 -22.47 17.93
N LEU A 65 8.58 -21.32 17.52
CA LEU A 65 7.86 -20.38 16.64
C LEU A 65 7.49 -21.08 15.33
N MET A 66 8.46 -21.71 14.69
CA MET A 66 8.35 -22.40 13.40
C MET A 66 7.56 -23.72 13.45
N SER A 67 7.15 -24.16 14.64
CA SER A 67 6.31 -25.36 14.86
C SER A 67 4.86 -25.01 15.23
N ILE A 68 4.55 -23.74 15.51
CA ILE A 68 3.20 -23.31 15.85
C ILE A 68 2.34 -23.28 14.57
N TYR A 69 1.05 -23.56 14.74
CA TYR A 69 0.07 -23.45 13.66
C TYR A 69 -0.04 -22.02 13.13
N GLY A 70 -0.12 -21.87 11.82
CA GLY A 70 -0.19 -20.59 11.12
C GLY A 70 0.19 -20.77 9.65
N HIS A 71 0.25 -19.65 8.93
CA HIS A 71 0.67 -19.61 7.53
C HIS A 71 2.10 -19.10 7.44
N TYR A 72 3.04 -20.01 7.23
CA TYR A 72 4.45 -19.69 7.03
C TYR A 72 4.86 -19.85 5.57
N THR A 73 5.75 -18.97 5.12
CA THR A 73 6.50 -19.15 3.87
C THR A 73 7.96 -19.05 4.24
N CYS A 74 8.69 -20.16 4.13
CA CYS A 74 10.09 -20.23 4.55
C CYS A 74 11.00 -20.51 3.35
N PHE A 75 12.10 -19.77 3.25
CA PHE A 75 13.12 -19.88 2.23
C PHE A 75 14.44 -20.39 2.83
N PRO A 76 14.50 -21.64 3.33
CA PRO A 76 15.68 -22.12 4.04
C PRO A 76 16.86 -22.31 3.09
N PRO A 77 18.03 -21.73 3.40
CA PRO A 77 19.26 -21.97 2.64
C PRO A 77 19.77 -23.40 2.88
N THR A 78 20.37 -24.00 1.85
CA THR A 78 21.08 -25.27 1.99
C THR A 78 22.33 -25.15 2.86
N ASN A 79 22.86 -26.27 3.34
CA ASN A 79 24.13 -26.30 4.06
C ASN A 79 25.26 -25.67 3.24
N GLN A 80 25.29 -25.94 1.92
CA GLN A 80 26.27 -25.34 1.00
C GLN A 80 26.11 -23.81 0.89
N ALA A 81 24.88 -23.33 0.88
CA ALA A 81 24.58 -21.90 0.89
C ALA A 81 25.14 -21.21 2.15
N ILE A 82 24.96 -21.85 3.31
CA ILE A 82 25.47 -21.35 4.59
C ILE A 82 27.00 -21.39 4.62
N GLU A 83 27.63 -22.47 4.17
CA GLU A 83 29.09 -22.57 4.06
C GLU A 83 29.67 -21.47 3.17
N THR A 84 29.00 -21.17 2.06
CA THR A 84 29.39 -20.08 1.15
C THR A 84 29.30 -18.72 1.85
N TYR A 85 28.20 -18.45 2.55
CA TYR A 85 28.01 -17.23 3.33
C TYR A 85 29.11 -17.05 4.40
N LEU A 86 29.45 -18.12 5.13
CA LEU A 86 30.51 -18.10 6.13
C LEU A 86 31.87 -17.75 5.51
N ALA A 87 32.17 -18.34 4.34
CA ALA A 87 33.41 -18.07 3.61
C ALA A 87 33.50 -16.63 3.09
N GLU A 88 32.41 -16.09 2.53
CA GLU A 88 32.31 -14.70 2.06
C GLU A 88 32.55 -13.69 3.19
N HIS A 89 32.11 -14.02 4.42
CA HIS A 89 32.28 -13.19 5.61
C HIS A 89 33.55 -13.51 6.43
N GLY A 90 34.37 -14.45 5.97
CA GLY A 90 35.62 -14.83 6.64
C GLY A 90 35.43 -15.38 8.06
N MET A 91 34.31 -16.05 8.33
CA MET A 91 33.94 -16.60 9.64
C MET A 91 33.81 -18.13 9.60
N THR A 92 34.03 -18.81 10.74
CA THR A 92 33.66 -20.22 10.89
C THR A 92 32.28 -20.39 11.52
N TRP A 93 31.73 -21.61 11.43
CA TRP A 93 30.45 -21.96 12.05
C TRP A 93 30.45 -21.69 13.56
N GLU A 94 31.54 -22.03 14.25
CA GLU A 94 31.68 -21.84 15.70
C GLU A 94 31.80 -20.37 16.12
N GLU A 95 32.23 -19.50 15.20
CA GLU A 95 32.40 -18.07 15.44
C GLU A 95 31.12 -17.27 15.19
N MET A 96 30.12 -17.89 14.53
CA MET A 96 28.89 -17.22 14.13
C MET A 96 28.05 -16.83 15.36
N PRO A 97 27.79 -15.52 15.58
CA PRO A 97 26.98 -15.07 16.72
C PRO A 97 25.52 -15.52 16.59
N ARG A 98 24.86 -15.75 17.74
CA ARG A 98 23.44 -16.11 17.80
C ARG A 98 22.57 -15.05 17.12
N GLU A 99 22.93 -13.79 17.24
CA GLU A 99 22.21 -12.66 16.65
C GLU A 99 22.21 -12.74 15.11
N VAL A 100 23.34 -13.16 14.51
CA VAL A 100 23.44 -13.37 13.06
C VAL A 100 22.60 -14.57 12.63
N MET A 101 22.65 -15.68 13.39
CA MET A 101 21.81 -16.85 13.13
C MET A 101 20.32 -16.48 13.16
N GLN A 102 19.90 -15.71 14.16
CA GLN A 102 18.52 -15.24 14.28
C GLN A 102 18.13 -14.35 13.09
N LYS A 103 19.00 -13.40 12.71
CA LYS A 103 18.77 -12.51 11.55
C LYS A 103 18.53 -13.30 10.28
N ILE A 104 19.35 -14.33 10.00
CA ILE A 104 19.18 -15.20 8.83
C ILE A 104 17.86 -15.97 8.89
N VAL A 105 17.57 -16.67 10.00
CA VAL A 105 16.32 -17.43 10.16
C VAL A 105 15.10 -16.55 9.95
N TYR A 106 15.13 -15.33 10.50
CA TYR A 106 14.01 -14.39 10.44
C TYR A 106 13.86 -13.76 9.06
N SER A 107 14.97 -13.48 8.36
CA SER A 107 14.96 -12.94 7.00
C SER A 107 14.42 -13.96 5.99
N CYS A 108 14.68 -15.24 6.22
CA CYS A 108 14.20 -16.35 5.40
C CYS A 108 12.74 -16.73 5.66
N THR A 109 12.04 -16.11 6.62
CA THR A 109 10.71 -16.58 7.03
C THR A 109 9.70 -15.46 6.99
N ILE A 110 8.60 -15.66 6.26
CA ILE A 110 7.40 -14.84 6.32
C ILE A 110 6.36 -15.58 7.16
N ARG A 111 5.63 -14.83 7.99
CA ARG A 111 4.45 -15.31 8.69
C ARG A 111 3.28 -14.37 8.39
N ASN A 112 2.20 -14.91 7.88
CA ASN A 112 0.99 -14.19 7.55
C ASN A 112 -0.21 -14.79 8.30
N GLU A 113 -1.29 -14.03 8.46
CA GLU A 113 -2.50 -14.48 9.16
C GLU A 113 -3.46 -15.28 8.28
N MET A 114 -3.42 -15.08 6.96
CA MET A 114 -4.43 -15.56 6.01
C MET A 114 -3.89 -16.46 4.89
N GLN A 115 -2.62 -16.30 4.48
CA GLN A 115 -2.10 -16.99 3.28
C GLN A 115 -0.61 -17.32 3.37
N GLU A 116 -0.20 -18.47 2.84
CA GLU A 116 1.18 -18.75 2.45
C GLU A 116 1.41 -18.50 0.95
N PHE A 117 2.64 -18.14 0.57
CA PHE A 117 2.99 -17.81 -0.82
C PHE A 117 3.64 -19.00 -1.52
N GLY A 118 2.90 -19.63 -2.42
CA GLY A 118 3.43 -20.63 -3.35
C GLY A 118 4.01 -19.96 -4.60
N THR A 119 4.66 -20.74 -5.47
CA THR A 119 5.22 -20.20 -6.74
C THR A 119 4.15 -19.64 -7.67
N THR A 120 2.88 -20.02 -7.49
CA THR A 120 1.73 -19.46 -8.23
C THR A 120 1.39 -18.03 -7.82
N ASP A 121 1.77 -17.63 -6.60
CA ASP A 121 1.54 -16.28 -6.07
C ASP A 121 2.70 -15.32 -6.41
N PHE A 122 3.81 -15.86 -6.92
CA PHE A 122 5.01 -15.09 -7.21
C PHE A 122 4.86 -14.23 -8.46
N VAL A 123 5.07 -12.93 -8.27
CA VAL A 123 5.16 -11.91 -9.31
C VAL A 123 6.49 -11.16 -9.15
N GLU A 124 6.95 -10.51 -10.22
CA GLU A 124 8.16 -9.67 -10.15
C GLU A 124 7.92 -8.54 -9.13
N GLY A 125 8.88 -8.33 -8.22
CA GLY A 125 8.77 -7.34 -7.14
C GLY A 125 8.66 -7.97 -5.74
N SER A 126 8.20 -7.20 -4.76
CA SER A 126 8.10 -7.70 -3.38
C SER A 126 6.87 -8.57 -3.16
N LEU A 127 7.02 -9.58 -2.30
CA LEU A 127 5.88 -10.23 -1.65
C LEU A 127 5.14 -9.21 -0.76
N SER A 128 3.82 -9.40 -0.60
CA SER A 128 2.95 -8.44 0.11
C SER A 128 3.19 -8.41 1.61
N SER A 129 3.83 -9.44 2.17
CA SER A 129 4.13 -9.52 3.61
C SER A 129 5.62 -9.48 3.87
N PRO A 130 6.07 -8.72 4.89
CA PRO A 130 7.46 -8.72 5.29
C PRO A 130 7.85 -10.05 5.95
N SER A 131 9.14 -10.34 5.94
CA SER A 131 9.76 -11.39 6.74
C SER A 131 9.67 -11.10 8.24
N LEU A 132 10.00 -12.07 9.09
CA LEU A 132 10.14 -11.89 10.53
C LEU A 132 11.27 -10.92 10.90
N ALA A 133 12.19 -10.65 9.97
CA ALA A 133 13.20 -9.61 10.09
C ALA A 133 12.69 -8.22 9.65
N ASP A 134 11.39 -8.10 9.40
CA ASP A 134 10.71 -6.85 9.06
C ASP A 134 11.15 -6.24 7.72
N ARG A 135 11.57 -7.11 6.80
CA ARG A 135 12.06 -6.79 5.45
C ARG A 135 11.28 -7.55 4.40
N PHE A 136 10.94 -6.86 3.31
CA PHE A 136 10.26 -7.48 2.18
C PHE A 136 11.20 -8.39 1.39
N ILE A 137 10.67 -9.53 0.97
CA ILE A 137 11.36 -10.45 0.08
C ILE A 137 11.03 -10.07 -1.36
N ILE A 138 12.05 -9.89 -2.20
CA ILE A 138 11.91 -9.60 -3.63
C ILE A 138 11.97 -10.89 -4.42
N ILE A 139 10.99 -11.11 -5.28
CA ILE A 139 10.96 -12.20 -6.25
C ILE A 139 11.31 -11.66 -7.64
N SER A 140 12.20 -12.37 -8.32
CA SER A 140 12.60 -12.10 -9.69
C SER A 140 12.67 -13.36 -10.54
N PHE A 141 12.60 -13.23 -11.86
CA PHE A 141 12.70 -14.36 -12.78
C PHE A 141 13.81 -14.18 -13.80
N ARG A 142 14.56 -15.26 -14.07
CA ARG A 142 15.52 -15.29 -15.19
C ARG A 142 15.45 -16.61 -15.94
N ASN A 143 15.97 -16.63 -17.15
CA ASN A 143 16.22 -17.88 -17.86
C ASN A 143 17.69 -18.26 -17.68
N ASN A 144 17.94 -19.51 -17.30
CA ASN A 144 19.31 -20.03 -17.24
C ASN A 144 19.88 -20.33 -18.63
N GLU A 145 21.14 -20.76 -18.69
CA GLU A 145 21.84 -21.08 -19.96
C GLU A 145 21.12 -22.16 -20.80
N LEU A 146 20.28 -22.99 -20.16
CA LEU A 146 19.48 -24.03 -20.79
C LEU A 146 18.07 -23.56 -21.19
N GLY A 147 17.75 -22.28 -20.97
CA GLY A 147 16.46 -21.68 -21.26
C GLY A 147 15.34 -22.06 -20.28
N GLN A 148 15.68 -22.62 -19.11
CA GLN A 148 14.73 -22.92 -18.06
C GLN A 148 14.52 -21.68 -17.18
N ARG A 149 13.27 -21.42 -16.79
CA ARG A 149 12.92 -20.31 -15.91
C ARG A 149 13.35 -20.65 -14.47
N GLU A 150 14.20 -19.81 -13.90
CA GLU A 150 14.59 -19.81 -12.51
C GLU A 150 13.85 -18.71 -11.75
N ILE A 151 13.51 -19.00 -10.50
CA ILE A 151 12.92 -18.03 -9.56
C ILE A 151 14.03 -17.63 -8.58
N LEU A 152 14.23 -16.33 -8.43
CA LEU A 152 15.22 -15.75 -7.55
C LEU A 152 14.55 -15.01 -6.40
N VAL A 153 15.15 -15.14 -5.23
CA VAL A 153 14.85 -14.42 -4.01
C VAL A 153 15.94 -13.39 -3.79
N ASN A 154 15.55 -12.14 -3.57
CA ASN A 154 16.44 -10.96 -3.46
C ASN A 154 17.47 -10.91 -4.60
N LYS A 155 17.05 -11.22 -5.83
CA LYS A 155 17.83 -11.27 -7.09
C LYS A 155 19.06 -12.19 -7.10
N THR A 156 19.42 -12.82 -5.99
CA THR A 156 20.72 -13.48 -5.81
C THR A 156 20.58 -14.95 -5.46
N SER A 157 19.51 -15.33 -4.76
CA SER A 157 19.29 -16.68 -4.24
C SER A 157 18.28 -17.44 -5.09
N VAL A 158 18.67 -18.54 -5.72
CA VAL A 158 17.82 -19.35 -6.60
C VAL A 158 17.02 -20.35 -5.76
N ILE A 159 15.74 -20.51 -6.07
CA ILE A 159 14.90 -21.57 -5.49
C ILE A 159 15.22 -22.90 -6.18
N GLU A 160 15.82 -23.83 -5.45
CA GLU A 160 16.18 -25.17 -5.95
C GLU A 160 15.06 -26.20 -5.77
N SER A 161 14.28 -26.08 -4.68
CA SER A 161 13.14 -26.94 -4.39
C SER A 161 11.94 -26.08 -3.97
N PRO A 162 11.05 -25.72 -4.91
CA PRO A 162 9.87 -24.92 -4.64
C PRO A 162 8.72 -25.74 -4.04
N ASP A 163 7.75 -25.05 -3.43
CA ASP A 163 6.42 -25.55 -3.08
C ASP A 163 6.40 -26.84 -2.21
N ASN A 164 7.31 -26.96 -1.25
CA ASN A 164 7.25 -28.06 -0.29
C ASN A 164 6.18 -27.76 0.77
N GLU A 165 4.96 -28.26 0.54
CA GLU A 165 3.83 -28.08 1.46
C GLU A 165 4.06 -28.78 2.79
N VAL A 166 3.88 -28.04 3.88
CA VAL A 166 3.98 -28.51 5.27
C VAL A 166 2.72 -28.11 6.03
N HIS A 167 2.51 -28.67 7.21
CA HIS A 167 1.27 -28.51 7.98
C HIS A 167 0.98 -27.06 8.39
N ASN A 168 2.01 -26.24 8.55
CA ASN A 168 1.90 -24.83 8.92
C ASN A 168 2.45 -23.90 7.84
N GLY A 169 2.45 -24.29 6.55
CA GLY A 169 2.84 -23.40 5.47
C GLY A 169 3.55 -24.09 4.31
N VAL A 170 4.46 -23.36 3.67
CA VAL A 170 5.23 -23.83 2.50
C VAL A 170 6.72 -23.52 2.65
N VAL A 171 7.56 -24.43 2.15
CA VAL A 171 9.02 -24.32 2.17
C VAL A 171 9.58 -24.28 0.75
N HIS A 172 10.41 -23.27 0.46
CA HIS A 172 11.12 -23.07 -0.79
C HIS A 172 12.63 -23.13 -0.54
N VAL A 173 13.28 -24.26 -0.80
CA VAL A 173 14.72 -24.41 -0.51
C VAL A 173 15.54 -23.55 -1.47
N VAL A 174 16.51 -22.80 -0.95
CA VAL A 174 17.33 -21.85 -1.73
C VAL A 174 18.83 -22.12 -1.68
N ASP A 175 19.55 -21.70 -2.72
CA ASP A 175 20.99 -21.95 -2.91
C ASP A 175 21.92 -20.89 -2.28
N ARG A 176 21.38 -19.76 -1.80
CA ARG A 176 22.12 -18.71 -1.08
C ARG A 176 21.36 -18.19 0.13
N VAL A 177 22.10 -17.74 1.14
CA VAL A 177 21.53 -17.07 2.31
C VAL A 177 20.83 -15.77 1.90
N ILE A 178 19.62 -15.54 2.40
CA ILE A 178 18.87 -14.31 2.19
C ILE A 178 19.32 -13.30 3.25
N GLU A 179 20.06 -12.29 2.82
CA GLU A 179 20.50 -11.19 3.66
C GLU A 179 19.81 -9.88 3.24
N PRO A 180 19.19 -9.14 4.18
CA PRO A 180 18.66 -7.82 3.88
C PRO A 180 19.78 -6.78 3.79
N SER A 181 19.70 -5.86 2.83
CA SER A 181 20.69 -4.78 2.69
C SER A 181 20.67 -3.85 3.90
N GLU A 182 21.83 -3.58 4.49
CA GLU A 182 22.00 -2.54 5.53
C GLU A 182 22.59 -1.24 4.96
N GLU A 183 22.83 -1.20 3.65
CA GLU A 183 23.42 -0.05 2.98
C GLU A 183 22.37 1.04 2.72
N ASN A 184 22.77 2.30 2.85
CA ASN A 184 21.93 3.42 2.46
C ASN A 184 21.96 3.66 0.95
N PHE A 185 21.06 4.52 0.46
CA PHE A 185 20.96 4.88 -0.96
C PHE A 185 22.30 5.30 -1.57
N LEU A 186 23.09 6.14 -0.88
CA LEU A 186 24.35 6.64 -1.43
C LEU A 186 25.40 5.54 -1.59
N GLN A 187 25.49 4.63 -0.61
CA GLN A 187 26.38 3.48 -0.66
C GLN A 187 26.02 2.55 -1.82
N VAL A 188 24.73 2.22 -1.97
CA VAL A 188 24.25 1.34 -3.04
C VAL A 188 24.48 1.98 -4.42
N LEU A 189 24.14 3.27 -4.60
CA LEU A 189 24.39 3.99 -5.86
C LEU A 189 25.88 3.99 -6.22
N SER A 190 26.75 4.25 -5.23
CA SER A 190 28.20 4.32 -5.43
C SER A 190 28.82 2.95 -5.77
N ALA A 191 28.23 1.86 -5.27
CA ALA A 191 28.70 0.50 -5.52
C ALA A 191 28.15 -0.12 -6.81
N HIS A 192 27.01 0.38 -7.32
CA HIS A 192 26.29 -0.22 -8.45
C HIS A 192 27.03 -0.13 -9.79
N GLY A 193 27.83 0.93 -10.00
CA GLY A 193 28.65 1.12 -11.21
C GLY A 193 27.90 1.55 -12.48
N SER A 194 26.57 1.66 -12.44
CA SER A 194 25.75 2.27 -13.51
C SER A 194 25.09 3.59 -13.10
N PHE A 195 25.33 4.05 -11.87
CA PHE A 195 24.67 5.19 -11.24
C PHE A 195 25.69 6.19 -10.67
N ASP A 196 26.87 6.32 -11.30
CA ASP A 196 27.95 7.18 -10.79
C ASP A 196 27.53 8.66 -10.82
N ILE A 197 26.76 9.07 -11.83
CA ILE A 197 26.21 10.44 -11.90
C ILE A 197 25.20 10.64 -10.77
N TRP A 198 24.31 9.67 -10.56
CA TRP A 198 23.29 9.70 -9.50
C TRP A 198 23.90 9.80 -8.11
N ALA A 199 24.90 8.98 -7.78
CA ALA A 199 25.60 9.05 -6.49
C ALA A 199 26.12 10.46 -6.21
N ARG A 200 26.74 11.11 -7.21
CA ARG A 200 27.31 12.46 -7.07
C ARG A 200 26.23 13.54 -6.88
N ILE A 201 25.19 13.55 -7.71
CA ILE A 201 24.16 14.60 -7.64
C ILE A 201 23.29 14.44 -6.40
N TYR A 202 23.04 13.21 -5.97
CA TYR A 202 22.30 12.91 -4.76
C TYR A 202 23.05 13.41 -3.52
N GLU A 203 24.34 13.07 -3.37
CA GLU A 203 25.18 13.58 -2.27
C GLU A 203 25.30 15.12 -2.29
N ALA A 204 25.50 15.70 -3.48
CA ALA A 204 25.61 17.16 -3.63
C ALA A 204 24.31 17.89 -3.28
N SER A 205 23.16 17.29 -3.58
CA SER A 205 21.84 17.85 -3.26
C SER A 205 21.56 17.94 -1.76
N GLY A 206 22.25 17.12 -0.95
CA GLY A 206 22.04 17.04 0.49
C GLY A 206 20.79 16.28 0.93
N LEU A 207 20.02 15.71 -0.01
CA LEU A 207 18.86 14.86 0.29
C LEU A 207 19.27 13.55 0.96
N ASP A 208 20.49 13.08 0.71
CA ASP A 208 21.12 11.92 1.32
C ASP A 208 21.07 11.93 2.85
N VAL A 209 21.29 13.09 3.47
CA VAL A 209 21.30 13.23 4.92
C VAL A 209 19.91 12.96 5.52
N GLY A 210 18.85 13.41 4.84
CA GLY A 210 17.46 13.28 5.31
C GLY A 210 16.88 11.87 5.15
N MET A 211 17.49 11.03 4.29
CA MET A 211 16.98 9.72 3.90
C MET A 211 17.65 8.55 4.64
N ASN A 212 18.41 8.80 5.72
CA ASN A 212 19.06 7.74 6.51
C ASN A 212 18.23 7.24 7.69
N ALA A 213 17.18 7.97 8.09
CA ALA A 213 16.35 7.59 9.23
C ALA A 213 15.49 6.37 8.90
N LEU A 214 15.43 5.38 9.79
CA LEU A 214 14.56 4.21 9.63
C LEU A 214 13.17 4.43 10.24
N TYR A 215 13.10 5.27 11.27
CA TYR A 215 11.89 5.53 12.04
C TYR A 215 11.74 7.01 12.35
N ASP A 216 10.50 7.44 12.54
CA ASP A 216 10.18 8.74 13.12
C ASP A 216 10.35 8.67 14.65
N GLU A 217 11.46 9.22 15.13
CA GLU A 217 11.79 9.28 16.56
C GLU A 217 10.87 10.21 17.36
N SER A 218 10.06 11.04 16.70
CA SER A 218 9.07 11.91 17.36
C SER A 218 7.73 11.22 17.62
N TYR A 219 7.48 10.07 16.98
CA TYR A 219 6.24 9.33 17.12
C TYR A 219 6.09 8.73 18.52
N VAL A 220 4.95 9.00 19.14
CA VAL A 220 4.57 8.42 20.43
C VAL A 220 3.39 7.46 20.22
N PRO A 221 3.60 6.14 20.42
CA PRO A 221 2.52 5.17 20.25
C PRO A 221 1.47 5.32 21.35
N MET A 222 0.22 5.04 21.00
CA MET A 222 -0.85 4.86 21.99
C MET A 222 -0.65 3.56 22.76
N GLU A 223 -1.12 3.52 24.01
CA GLU A 223 -1.13 2.29 24.80
C GLU A 223 -1.93 1.20 24.06
N GLY A 224 -1.30 0.05 23.84
CA GLY A 224 -1.91 -1.06 23.10
C GLY A 224 -1.97 -0.88 21.58
N SER A 225 -1.29 0.13 21.02
CA SER A 225 -1.18 0.28 19.56
C SER A 225 -0.45 -0.91 18.94
N ALA A 226 -0.88 -1.31 17.73
CA ALA A 226 -0.18 -2.31 16.93
C ALA A 226 1.19 -1.81 16.41
N PHE A 227 1.43 -0.50 16.42
CA PHE A 227 2.65 0.12 15.89
C PHE A 227 3.41 0.82 17.02
N GLU A 228 4.46 0.17 17.52
CA GLU A 228 5.37 0.74 18.53
C GLU A 228 6.33 1.80 17.93
N LYS A 229 6.59 1.71 16.62
CA LYS A 229 7.41 2.66 15.86
C LYS A 229 6.72 3.02 14.57
N CYS A 230 7.02 4.21 14.04
CA CYS A 230 6.56 4.65 12.73
C CYS A 230 7.72 4.60 11.74
N LYS A 231 7.65 3.71 10.75
CA LYS A 231 8.71 3.55 9.74
C LYS A 231 8.74 4.70 8.75
N LEU A 232 9.96 5.06 8.37
CA LEU A 232 10.27 5.92 7.25
C LEU A 232 10.86 5.08 6.12
N GLY A 233 10.57 5.46 4.89
CA GLY A 233 11.11 4.77 3.73
C GLY A 233 10.97 5.61 2.47
N TRP A 234 11.76 5.28 1.45
CA TRP A 234 11.84 6.04 0.22
C TRP A 234 11.92 5.13 -1.01
N THR A 235 11.57 5.70 -2.16
CA THR A 235 11.75 5.08 -3.47
C THR A 235 12.43 6.09 -4.37
N MET A 236 13.52 5.67 -5.02
CA MET A 236 14.28 6.52 -5.93
C MET A 236 14.24 5.92 -7.34
N PHE A 237 13.89 6.74 -8.32
CA PHE A 237 13.94 6.40 -9.73
C PHE A 237 15.24 6.97 -10.33
N CYS A 238 16.10 6.12 -10.88
CA CYS A 238 17.40 6.52 -11.38
C CYS A 238 17.56 6.12 -12.85
N GLU A 239 17.82 7.07 -13.72
CA GLU A 239 18.38 6.79 -15.03
C GLU A 239 19.83 6.29 -14.90
N PRO A 240 20.19 5.15 -15.50
CA PRO A 240 21.59 4.77 -15.66
C PRO A 240 22.39 5.88 -16.35
N ASP A 241 23.70 5.94 -16.08
CA ASP A 241 24.59 6.95 -16.67
C ASP A 241 24.49 6.96 -18.22
N SER A 242 24.28 5.79 -18.83
CA SER A 242 24.08 5.64 -20.27
C SER A 242 22.82 6.37 -20.78
N VAL A 243 21.72 6.33 -20.03
CA VAL A 243 20.46 7.00 -20.38
C VAL A 243 20.63 8.51 -20.27
N LEU A 244 21.20 9.01 -19.18
CA LEU A 244 21.46 10.46 -19.01
C LEU A 244 22.34 11.02 -20.13
N LEU A 245 23.41 10.30 -20.50
CA LEU A 245 24.30 10.69 -21.59
C LEU A 245 23.60 10.68 -22.96
N ALA A 246 22.72 9.70 -23.22
CA ALA A 246 21.96 9.60 -24.46
C ALA A 246 20.95 10.75 -24.62
N GLU A 247 20.39 11.23 -23.51
CA GLU A 247 19.45 12.37 -23.43
C GLU A 247 20.14 13.74 -23.53
N GLY A 248 21.45 13.71 -23.82
CA GLY A 248 22.24 14.89 -24.13
C GLY A 248 22.85 15.56 -22.92
N LEU A 249 22.97 14.88 -21.78
CA LEU A 249 23.85 15.31 -20.69
C LEU A 249 25.30 15.30 -21.19
N GLN A 250 25.89 16.49 -21.32
CA GLN A 250 27.27 16.63 -21.78
C GLN A 250 28.20 16.77 -20.58
N LEU A 251 28.95 15.72 -20.27
CA LEU A 251 29.98 15.75 -19.24
C LEU A 251 31.26 16.39 -19.81
N SER A 252 31.40 17.72 -19.71
CA SER A 252 32.60 18.44 -20.16
C SER A 252 33.33 19.15 -19.02
N GLY A 253 33.63 18.43 -17.93
CA GLY A 253 34.30 18.97 -16.75
C GLY A 253 33.64 18.50 -15.46
N ASP A 254 33.14 19.46 -14.68
CA ASP A 254 32.42 19.19 -13.42
C ASP A 254 31.03 18.58 -13.71
N THR A 255 30.81 17.35 -13.23
CA THR A 255 29.53 16.62 -13.34
C THR A 255 28.37 17.42 -12.77
N LEU A 256 28.56 18.08 -11.62
CA LEU A 256 27.47 18.79 -10.94
C LEU A 256 27.01 20.00 -11.74
N ALA A 257 27.97 20.79 -12.25
CA ALA A 257 27.67 21.93 -13.11
C ALA A 257 27.01 21.51 -14.44
N ALA A 258 27.40 20.34 -14.98
CA ALA A 258 26.79 19.79 -16.19
C ALA A 258 25.33 19.37 -15.95
N VAL A 259 25.04 18.66 -14.85
CA VAL A 259 23.67 18.25 -14.50
C VAL A 259 22.83 19.46 -14.13
N GLU A 260 23.36 20.44 -13.39
CA GLU A 260 22.66 21.70 -13.13
C GLU A 260 22.29 22.39 -14.44
N THR A 261 23.23 22.48 -15.39
CA THR A 261 22.98 23.08 -16.70
C THR A 261 21.89 22.34 -17.48
N PHE A 262 21.89 21.02 -17.41
CA PHE A 262 20.87 20.17 -18.02
C PHE A 262 19.48 20.40 -17.37
N ALA A 263 19.41 20.39 -16.04
CA ALA A 263 18.17 20.53 -15.26
C ALA A 263 17.49 21.90 -15.43
N ARG A 264 18.25 22.96 -15.75
CA ARG A 264 17.72 24.30 -16.02
C ARG A 264 16.67 24.36 -17.14
N ARG A 265 16.62 23.35 -18.02
CA ARG A 265 15.59 23.23 -19.07
C ARG A 265 14.18 23.12 -18.48
N TRP A 266 14.04 22.54 -17.29
CA TRP A 266 12.74 22.27 -16.65
C TRP A 266 12.57 22.98 -15.30
N TYR A 267 13.66 23.16 -14.54
CA TYR A 267 13.57 23.56 -13.11
C TYR A 267 14.00 25.00 -12.81
N GLY A 268 14.16 25.83 -13.84
CA GLY A 268 14.50 27.25 -13.68
C GLY A 268 15.99 27.51 -13.44
N ASN A 269 16.32 28.69 -12.90
CA ASN A 269 17.70 29.20 -12.82
C ASN A 269 18.04 29.82 -11.45
N GLU A 270 17.29 29.46 -10.42
CA GLU A 270 17.48 30.01 -9.07
C GLU A 270 18.62 29.28 -8.34
N GLU A 271 19.31 29.98 -7.42
CA GLU A 271 20.30 29.38 -6.51
C GLU A 271 21.42 28.57 -7.19
N LEU A 272 21.88 29.00 -8.38
CA LEU A 272 22.92 28.31 -9.15
C LEU A 272 24.21 28.12 -8.35
N GLY A 273 24.78 26.92 -8.40
CA GLY A 273 25.94 26.48 -7.63
C GLY A 273 25.66 26.13 -6.16
N ASN A 274 24.45 26.39 -5.67
CA ASN A 274 24.01 26.03 -4.32
C ASN A 274 23.11 24.79 -4.35
N TYR A 275 23.71 23.63 -4.64
CA TYR A 275 22.99 22.37 -4.88
C TYR A 275 22.14 21.88 -3.71
N ARG A 276 22.40 22.35 -2.48
CA ARG A 276 21.60 22.02 -1.29
C ARG A 276 20.33 22.85 -1.12
N HIS A 277 20.16 23.91 -1.91
CA HIS A 277 18.97 24.75 -1.83
C HIS A 277 17.83 24.15 -2.65
N GLU A 278 16.63 24.06 -2.08
CA GLU A 278 15.44 23.47 -2.72
C GLU A 278 15.04 24.18 -4.04
N SER A 279 15.36 25.46 -4.18
CA SER A 279 15.14 26.22 -5.42
C SER A 279 16.13 25.90 -6.54
N ASN A 280 17.28 25.28 -6.25
CA ASN A 280 18.31 24.95 -7.23
C ASN A 280 17.81 23.90 -8.23
N PRO A 281 18.07 24.06 -9.54
CA PRO A 281 17.54 23.15 -10.56
C PRO A 281 18.07 21.71 -10.44
N LEU A 282 19.32 21.49 -10.02
CA LEU A 282 19.83 20.14 -9.75
C LEU A 282 19.10 19.52 -8.55
N ASN A 283 18.89 20.29 -7.47
CA ASN A 283 18.14 19.82 -6.31
C ASN A 283 16.72 19.40 -6.69
N LYS A 284 16.00 20.25 -7.43
CA LYS A 284 14.65 19.96 -7.93
C LYS A 284 14.61 18.73 -8.83
N PHE A 285 15.60 18.57 -9.70
CA PHE A 285 15.75 17.37 -10.53
C PHE A 285 15.83 16.12 -9.64
N VAL A 286 16.77 16.07 -8.69
CA VAL A 286 16.91 14.93 -7.77
C VAL A 286 15.63 14.71 -6.94
N ALA A 287 15.05 15.78 -6.38
CA ALA A 287 13.86 15.69 -5.53
C ALA A 287 12.63 15.16 -6.28
N TYR A 288 12.49 15.43 -7.58
CA TYR A 288 11.38 14.92 -8.39
C TYR A 288 11.45 13.39 -8.59
N HIS A 289 12.64 12.79 -8.47
CA HIS A 289 12.85 11.36 -8.67
C HIS A 289 12.63 10.53 -7.41
N ILE A 290 12.28 11.17 -6.29
CA ILE A 290 12.18 10.50 -4.99
C ILE A 290 10.76 10.59 -4.47
N LEU A 291 10.23 9.45 -4.03
CA LEU A 291 9.00 9.34 -3.25
C LEU A 291 9.35 9.06 -1.79
N ASN A 292 8.59 9.60 -0.85
CA ASN A 292 8.74 9.35 0.59
C ASN A 292 8.04 8.08 1.06
N ARG A 293 8.05 7.05 0.20
CA ARG A 293 7.44 5.74 0.44
C ARG A 293 8.39 4.65 -0.01
N GLN A 294 8.55 3.56 0.75
CA GLN A 294 9.25 2.36 0.30
C GLN A 294 8.33 1.49 -0.56
N MET A 295 8.61 1.38 -1.85
CA MET A 295 7.80 0.61 -2.79
C MET A 295 8.67 -0.14 -3.78
N SER A 296 8.47 -1.45 -3.86
CA SER A 296 8.91 -2.25 -5.00
C SER A 296 8.02 -1.98 -6.21
N THR A 297 8.40 -2.47 -7.39
CA THR A 297 7.64 -2.29 -8.63
C THR A 297 6.24 -2.92 -8.58
N SER A 298 6.03 -3.95 -7.74
CA SER A 298 4.71 -4.55 -7.50
C SER A 298 3.82 -3.74 -6.55
N SER A 299 4.37 -2.71 -5.90
CA SER A 299 3.70 -1.93 -4.84
C SER A 299 3.30 -0.52 -5.26
N PHE A 300 3.49 -0.13 -6.53
CA PHE A 300 3.15 1.20 -7.02
C PHE A 300 1.66 1.45 -7.25
N ILE A 301 0.87 0.40 -7.48
CA ILE A 301 -0.58 0.52 -7.69
C ILE A 301 -1.27 -0.72 -7.15
N TYR A 302 -2.53 -0.56 -6.75
CA TYR A 302 -3.37 -1.70 -6.40
C TYR A 302 -3.72 -2.52 -7.66
N THR A 303 -3.51 -3.84 -7.60
CA THR A 303 -3.80 -4.77 -8.70
C THR A 303 -4.79 -5.88 -8.33
N GLY A 304 -5.31 -5.83 -7.10
CA GLY A 304 -6.13 -6.86 -6.49
C GLY A 304 -7.56 -6.95 -7.04
N PHE A 305 -8.44 -7.56 -6.24
CA PHE A 305 -9.78 -7.94 -6.66
C PHE A 305 -10.76 -6.77 -6.77
N THR A 306 -10.59 -5.71 -5.97
CA THR A 306 -11.52 -4.56 -5.94
C THR A 306 -11.42 -3.63 -7.14
N THR A 307 -10.63 -4.00 -8.15
CA THR A 307 -10.59 -3.33 -9.46
C THR A 307 -11.33 -4.17 -10.50
N ALA A 308 -12.30 -3.56 -11.17
CA ALA A 308 -13.06 -4.22 -12.23
C ALA A 308 -12.14 -4.71 -13.34
N ALA A 309 -12.39 -5.92 -13.87
CA ALA A 309 -11.51 -6.58 -14.83
C ALA A 309 -11.19 -5.72 -16.06
N SER A 310 -12.15 -4.96 -16.57
CA SER A 310 -12.00 -4.05 -17.72
C SER A 310 -11.16 -2.80 -17.43
N TYR A 311 -10.82 -2.55 -16.17
CA TYR A 311 -10.05 -1.40 -15.71
C TYR A 311 -8.67 -1.77 -15.16
N LYS A 312 -8.32 -3.06 -15.00
CA LYS A 312 -7.01 -3.46 -14.45
C LYS A 312 -5.81 -2.88 -15.22
N THR A 313 -5.89 -2.80 -16.55
CA THR A 313 -4.85 -2.19 -17.39
C THR A 313 -4.92 -0.67 -17.46
N LYS A 314 -5.96 -0.07 -16.85
CA LYS A 314 -6.19 1.38 -16.77
C LYS A 314 -5.98 1.91 -15.34
N SER A 315 -5.60 1.06 -14.40
CA SER A 315 -5.32 1.44 -13.02
C SER A 315 -4.19 2.46 -12.96
N TYR A 316 -4.29 3.35 -11.98
CA TYR A 316 -3.33 4.40 -11.72
C TYR A 316 -3.30 4.73 -10.23
N GLU A 317 -2.19 5.33 -9.80
CA GLU A 317 -2.08 6.05 -8.54
C GLU A 317 -1.26 7.33 -8.80
N TYR A 318 -1.43 8.33 -7.92
CA TYR A 318 -0.67 9.58 -7.97
C TYR A 318 0.09 9.77 -6.67
N TYR A 319 1.38 10.07 -6.78
CA TYR A 319 2.26 10.28 -5.64
C TYR A 319 2.85 11.68 -5.69
N GLU A 320 2.85 12.36 -4.54
CA GLU A 320 3.67 13.57 -4.39
C GLU A 320 5.14 13.17 -4.24
N THR A 321 6.00 13.82 -5.02
CA THR A 321 7.45 13.62 -4.98
C THR A 321 8.11 14.47 -3.89
N MET A 322 9.39 14.26 -3.60
CA MET A 322 10.13 15.13 -2.69
C MET A 322 10.31 16.55 -3.24
N LEU A 323 10.14 16.75 -4.56
CA LEU A 323 9.85 18.08 -5.10
C LEU A 323 8.42 18.46 -4.70
N ARG A 324 8.30 19.17 -3.57
CA ARG A 324 7.01 19.49 -2.94
C ARG A 324 6.00 20.05 -3.95
N HIS A 325 4.75 19.60 -3.81
CA HIS A 325 3.62 19.98 -4.65
C HIS A 325 3.76 19.58 -6.13
N ARG A 326 4.56 18.56 -6.42
CA ARG A 326 4.67 17.97 -7.76
C ARG A 326 4.29 16.50 -7.71
N LEU A 327 3.27 16.16 -8.49
CA LEU A 327 2.76 14.80 -8.62
C LEU A 327 3.51 14.01 -9.69
N MET A 328 3.56 12.70 -9.46
CA MET A 328 3.91 11.66 -10.42
C MET A 328 2.71 10.74 -10.60
N GLU A 329 2.27 10.52 -11.83
CA GLU A 329 1.29 9.48 -12.16
C GLU A 329 2.03 8.16 -12.39
N ILE A 330 1.61 7.07 -11.77
CA ILE A 330 2.06 5.72 -12.12
C ILE A 330 0.84 4.91 -12.56
N LYS A 331 0.90 4.35 -13.78
CA LYS A 331 -0.13 3.50 -14.37
C LYS A 331 0.26 2.03 -14.39
N ALA A 332 -0.74 1.17 -14.61
CA ALA A 332 -0.55 -0.26 -14.84
C ALA A 332 0.57 -0.53 -15.87
N GLY A 333 1.47 -1.44 -15.50
CA GLY A 333 2.71 -1.68 -16.25
C GLY A 333 3.87 -0.76 -15.86
N ASN A 334 3.79 -0.12 -14.68
CA ASN A 334 4.81 0.80 -14.15
C ASN A 334 5.13 1.96 -15.11
N LEU A 335 4.10 2.44 -15.80
CA LEU A 335 4.22 3.54 -16.76
C LEU A 335 4.09 4.87 -16.01
N ILE A 336 5.19 5.61 -15.94
CA ILE A 336 5.27 6.89 -15.25
C ILE A 336 4.86 8.03 -16.19
N ASN A 337 3.98 8.92 -15.73
CA ASN A 337 3.52 10.13 -16.43
C ASN A 337 3.06 9.88 -17.87
N THR A 338 2.07 9.00 -18.05
CA THR A 338 1.61 8.60 -19.38
C THR A 338 0.79 9.72 -20.03
N GLN A 339 1.29 10.20 -21.18
CA GLN A 339 0.67 11.21 -22.04
C GLN A 339 -0.47 10.64 -22.89
N LYS A 340 -1.33 11.51 -23.46
CA LYS A 340 -2.46 11.10 -24.33
C LYS A 340 -2.03 10.32 -25.56
N ASP A 341 -0.82 10.55 -26.06
CA ASP A 341 -0.26 9.83 -27.22
C ASP A 341 0.36 8.46 -26.85
N GLY A 342 0.36 8.10 -25.58
CA GLY A 342 0.88 6.84 -25.06
C GLY A 342 2.37 6.87 -24.69
N ARG A 343 3.07 8.00 -24.83
CA ARG A 343 4.43 8.14 -24.30
C ARG A 343 4.41 8.16 -22.77
N SER A 344 5.36 7.46 -22.17
CA SER A 344 5.57 7.38 -20.72
C SER A 344 7.04 7.16 -20.43
N VAL A 345 7.45 7.40 -19.19
CA VAL A 345 8.72 6.91 -18.67
C VAL A 345 8.51 5.47 -18.17
N THR A 346 9.44 4.58 -18.50
CA THR A 346 9.38 3.15 -18.15
C THR A 346 10.59 2.75 -17.30
N LEU A 347 10.44 1.63 -16.59
CA LEU A 347 11.48 1.04 -15.76
C LEU A 347 12.12 -0.15 -16.49
N ASP A 348 13.43 -0.32 -16.31
CA ASP A 348 14.09 -1.60 -16.56
C ASP A 348 13.86 -2.49 -15.33
N GLU A 349 12.84 -3.35 -15.38
CA GLU A 349 12.47 -4.25 -14.26
C GLU A 349 13.65 -5.13 -13.82
N ALA A 350 14.47 -5.61 -14.75
CA ALA A 350 15.62 -6.47 -14.43
C ALA A 350 16.67 -5.72 -13.58
N SER A 351 16.80 -4.41 -13.81
CA SER A 351 17.69 -3.51 -13.07
C SER A 351 16.99 -2.70 -11.96
N SER A 352 15.71 -2.96 -11.67
CA SER A 352 14.91 -2.26 -10.64
C SER A 352 14.74 -3.07 -9.36
N ASN A 353 13.95 -2.65 -8.37
CA ASN A 353 13.84 -3.38 -7.08
C ASN A 353 15.21 -3.60 -6.39
N ILE A 354 16.13 -2.64 -6.50
CA ILE A 354 17.41 -2.69 -5.79
C ILE A 354 17.15 -2.33 -4.33
N ASP A 355 17.33 -3.29 -3.45
CA ASP A 355 17.07 -3.18 -2.01
C ASP A 355 18.10 -2.27 -1.31
N VAL A 356 17.61 -1.32 -0.52
CA VAL A 356 18.41 -0.49 0.39
C VAL A 356 17.79 -0.54 1.79
N ALA A 357 18.52 -0.10 2.82
CA ALA A 357 18.11 -0.27 4.22
C ALA A 357 16.67 0.21 4.55
N ASN A 358 16.20 1.24 3.87
CA ASN A 358 14.88 1.85 4.07
C ASN A 358 14.18 2.20 2.74
N GLY A 359 14.33 1.38 1.71
CA GLY A 359 13.69 1.69 0.43
C GLY A 359 14.12 0.86 -0.77
N PHE A 360 13.84 1.41 -1.95
CA PHE A 360 14.19 0.80 -3.23
C PHE A 360 14.75 1.82 -4.22
N ILE A 361 15.72 1.38 -5.02
CA ILE A 361 16.15 2.08 -6.24
C ILE A 361 15.60 1.33 -7.45
N HIS A 362 15.02 2.07 -8.39
CA HIS A 362 14.48 1.56 -9.66
C HIS A 362 15.21 2.19 -10.83
N SER A 363 15.64 1.37 -11.77
CA SER A 363 16.35 1.83 -12.96
C SER A 363 15.35 2.26 -14.04
N LEU A 364 15.52 3.46 -14.58
CA LEU A 364 14.68 3.99 -15.66
C LEU A 364 15.27 3.69 -17.04
N GLU A 365 14.41 3.52 -18.04
CA GLU A 365 14.82 3.36 -19.45
C GLU A 365 14.90 4.70 -20.20
N ASN A 366 14.21 5.73 -19.70
CA ASN A 366 14.12 7.05 -20.31
C ASN A 366 14.12 8.15 -19.25
N LEU A 367 14.40 9.37 -19.69
CA LEU A 367 14.49 10.55 -18.83
C LEU A 367 13.18 10.86 -18.11
N LEU A 368 13.24 10.98 -16.79
CA LEU A 368 12.18 11.49 -15.94
C LEU A 368 12.40 12.98 -15.63
N VAL A 369 11.44 13.82 -16.02
CA VAL A 369 11.44 15.26 -15.74
C VAL A 369 10.03 15.75 -15.47
N TYR A 370 9.91 16.77 -14.61
CA TYR A 370 8.66 17.52 -14.50
C TYR A 370 8.60 18.59 -15.59
N ASP A 371 8.15 18.20 -16.78
CA ASP A 371 7.77 19.14 -17.82
C ASP A 371 6.42 19.77 -17.47
N GLU A 372 6.44 20.97 -16.88
CA GLU A 372 5.25 21.62 -16.36
C GLU A 372 4.17 21.84 -17.44
N GLU A 373 4.55 22.13 -18.69
CA GLU A 373 3.57 22.30 -19.77
C GLU A 373 2.82 20.99 -20.04
N ILE A 374 3.54 19.87 -20.16
CA ILE A 374 2.96 18.55 -20.40
C ILE A 374 2.17 18.05 -19.18
N MET A 375 2.71 18.25 -17.98
CA MET A 375 2.07 17.80 -16.75
C MET A 375 0.73 18.52 -16.54
N VAL A 376 0.69 19.83 -16.78
CA VAL A 376 -0.53 20.65 -16.57
C VAL A 376 -1.55 20.46 -17.69
N SER A 377 -1.14 20.35 -18.95
CA SER A 377 -2.07 20.30 -20.09
C SER A 377 -2.51 18.89 -20.51
N ASP A 378 -1.77 17.86 -20.08
CA ASP A 378 -2.00 16.48 -20.49
C ASP A 378 -2.05 15.51 -19.30
N VAL A 379 -0.92 15.26 -18.63
CA VAL A 379 -0.81 14.16 -17.66
C VAL A 379 -1.72 14.35 -16.45
N LEU A 380 -1.91 15.58 -15.97
CA LEU A 380 -2.78 15.88 -14.83
C LEU A 380 -4.10 16.57 -15.23
N HIS A 381 -4.29 16.93 -16.51
CA HIS A 381 -5.56 17.49 -17.02
C HIS A 381 -6.58 16.38 -17.32
N LYS A 382 -7.00 15.70 -16.27
CA LYS A 382 -7.93 14.57 -16.29
C LYS A 382 -8.64 14.45 -14.93
N ARG A 383 -9.63 13.57 -14.83
CA ARG A 383 -10.15 13.17 -13.52
C ARG A 383 -9.06 12.46 -12.72
N ILE A 384 -8.70 13.01 -11.57
CA ILE A 384 -7.77 12.42 -10.61
C ILE A 384 -8.63 11.86 -9.47
N ARG A 385 -8.73 10.53 -9.39
CA ARG A 385 -9.30 9.83 -8.22
C ARG A 385 -8.16 9.32 -7.36
N PHE A 386 -8.23 9.59 -6.06
CA PHE A 386 -7.21 9.17 -5.12
C PHE A 386 -7.82 8.72 -3.80
N ASP A 387 -7.22 7.70 -3.23
CA ASP A 387 -7.64 7.11 -1.97
C ASP A 387 -7.16 7.96 -0.79
N PHE A 388 -7.92 8.03 0.29
CA PHE A 388 -7.43 8.58 1.56
C PHE A 388 -6.18 7.86 2.04
N TYR A 389 -6.10 6.54 1.85
CA TYR A 389 -4.95 5.72 2.19
C TYR A 389 -3.70 6.05 1.37
N SER A 390 -3.89 6.52 0.13
CA SER A 390 -2.80 6.88 -0.76
C SER A 390 -2.06 8.14 -0.32
N ILE A 391 -2.62 8.95 0.59
CA ILE A 391 -2.08 10.26 0.98
C ILE A 391 -0.97 10.20 2.04
N PRO A 392 -1.10 9.48 3.18
CA PRO A 392 -0.05 9.44 4.19
C PRO A 392 1.02 8.39 3.86
N PRO A 393 2.31 8.76 3.72
CA PRO A 393 3.40 7.82 3.43
C PRO A 393 3.56 6.74 4.48
N GLN A 394 3.19 7.04 5.72
CA GLN A 394 3.26 6.10 6.84
C GLN A 394 2.41 4.86 6.62
N LEU A 395 1.28 4.95 5.89
CA LEU A 395 0.45 3.78 5.59
C LEU A 395 1.15 2.84 4.60
N THR A 396 1.93 3.35 3.65
CA THR A 396 2.76 2.51 2.78
C THR A 396 3.96 1.97 3.55
N ASN A 397 4.69 2.84 4.26
CA ASN A 397 5.94 2.49 4.93
C ASN A 397 5.77 1.49 6.06
N ASN A 398 4.58 1.42 6.67
CA ASN A 398 4.26 0.47 7.73
C ASN A 398 3.42 -0.72 7.23
N ASN A 399 3.37 -0.95 5.92
CA ASN A 399 2.67 -2.09 5.29
C ASN A 399 1.18 -2.17 5.66
N ILE A 400 0.49 -1.02 5.64
CA ILE A 400 -0.94 -0.90 5.98
C ILE A 400 -1.81 -0.83 4.73
N ARG A 401 -1.29 -0.25 3.63
CA ARG A 401 -2.01 -0.21 2.34
C ARG A 401 -2.48 -1.60 1.95
N TRP A 402 -3.75 -1.69 1.56
CA TRP A 402 -4.40 -2.89 1.02
C TRP A 402 -4.44 -4.10 1.95
N GLN A 403 -4.15 -3.91 3.25
CA GLN A 403 -4.04 -5.00 4.22
C GLN A 403 -4.91 -4.76 5.43
N LEU A 404 -5.66 -5.79 5.81
CA LEU A 404 -6.41 -5.79 7.05
C LEU A 404 -5.49 -6.26 8.17
N LEU A 405 -5.10 -5.33 9.04
CA LEU A 405 -4.27 -5.64 10.20
C LEU A 405 -5.15 -5.87 11.42
N GLY A 406 -5.20 -7.12 11.88
CA GLY A 406 -6.09 -7.57 12.95
C GLY A 406 -7.52 -7.83 12.46
N SER A 407 -8.30 -8.58 13.24
CA SER A 407 -9.62 -9.09 12.82
C SER A 407 -10.70 -8.01 12.58
N THR A 408 -10.51 -6.81 13.12
CA THR A 408 -11.45 -5.68 13.00
C THR A 408 -10.79 -4.41 12.48
N GLY A 409 -9.60 -4.52 11.90
CA GLY A 409 -8.73 -3.39 11.61
C GLY A 409 -7.99 -2.89 12.85
N THR A 410 -7.14 -1.89 12.65
CA THR A 410 -6.25 -1.37 13.69
C THR A 410 -6.41 0.14 13.86
N THR A 411 -6.13 0.64 15.06
CA THR A 411 -6.21 2.07 15.36
C THR A 411 -4.81 2.66 15.55
N VAL A 412 -4.62 3.87 15.05
CA VAL A 412 -3.38 4.65 15.21
C VAL A 412 -3.67 5.94 15.95
N SER A 413 -2.63 6.65 16.39
CA SER A 413 -2.75 7.98 17.00
C SER A 413 -2.90 9.08 15.94
N SER A 414 -3.32 10.28 16.36
CA SER A 414 -3.47 11.43 15.47
C SER A 414 -2.17 11.85 14.81
N ASP A 415 -1.05 11.52 15.45
CA ASP A 415 0.28 11.94 15.02
C ASP A 415 0.92 10.91 14.08
N PHE A 416 0.33 9.70 13.96
CA PHE A 416 0.88 8.62 13.14
C PHE A 416 1.01 9.00 11.66
N CYS A 417 0.02 9.72 11.11
CA CYS A 417 0.01 10.15 9.71
C CYS A 417 0.69 11.51 9.49
N GLY A 418 1.34 12.10 10.50
CA GLY A 418 2.04 13.38 10.38
C GLY A 418 1.16 14.51 9.83
N GLU A 419 1.69 15.29 8.87
CA GLU A 419 0.97 16.41 8.25
C GLU A 419 -0.14 15.99 7.26
N TYR A 420 -0.24 14.71 6.96
CA TYR A 420 -1.12 14.20 5.90
C TYR A 420 -2.55 13.93 6.37
N PHE A 421 -2.70 13.56 7.64
CA PHE A 421 -4.00 13.30 8.24
C PHE A 421 -3.98 13.64 9.73
N TRP A 422 -4.95 14.43 10.17
CA TRP A 422 -5.13 14.82 11.56
C TRP A 422 -6.56 14.54 12.01
N TYR A 423 -6.76 14.21 13.27
CA TYR A 423 -8.09 14.15 13.88
C TYR A 423 -8.07 14.58 15.35
N ASN A 424 -9.22 15.02 15.87
CA ASN A 424 -9.34 15.49 17.25
C ASN A 424 -9.40 14.34 18.27
N THR A 425 -9.22 14.64 19.56
CA THR A 425 -9.28 13.63 20.65
C THR A 425 -10.66 12.99 20.85
N GLY A 426 -11.71 13.53 20.24
CA GLY A 426 -13.07 12.97 20.24
C GLY A 426 -13.33 12.02 19.07
N SER A 427 -12.33 11.74 18.23
CA SER A 427 -12.42 10.80 17.11
C SER A 427 -11.64 9.53 17.39
N THR A 428 -12.03 8.47 16.71
CA THR A 428 -11.24 7.25 16.55
C THR A 428 -11.06 6.99 15.06
N LEU A 429 -9.82 6.84 14.63
CA LEU A 429 -9.47 6.38 13.29
C LEU A 429 -9.22 4.88 13.33
N THR A 430 -10.04 4.11 12.61
CA THR A 430 -9.82 2.70 12.35
C THR A 430 -9.33 2.55 10.91
N LEU A 431 -8.15 1.95 10.76
CA LEU A 431 -7.56 1.57 9.50
C LEU A 431 -8.09 0.17 9.15
N TRP A 432 -8.86 0.07 8.07
CA TRP A 432 -9.54 -1.14 7.64
C TRP A 432 -9.28 -1.45 6.17
N ALA A 433 -9.40 -2.74 5.81
CA ALA A 433 -9.30 -3.19 4.42
C ALA A 433 -10.09 -4.48 4.20
N SER A 434 -10.55 -4.71 2.97
CA SER A 434 -11.20 -5.93 2.54
C SER A 434 -11.26 -6.01 1.02
N ASP A 435 -10.88 -7.17 0.48
CA ASP A 435 -11.04 -7.46 -0.94
C ASP A 435 -12.49 -7.74 -1.34
N ASP A 436 -13.42 -7.90 -0.39
CA ASP A 436 -14.83 -8.19 -0.70
C ASP A 436 -15.74 -6.98 -0.44
N TRP A 437 -15.29 -5.98 0.30
CA TRP A 437 -16.10 -4.81 0.63
C TRP A 437 -16.15 -3.77 -0.51
N THR A 438 -16.89 -2.68 -0.31
CA THR A 438 -17.15 -1.66 -1.33
C THR A 438 -16.17 -0.50 -1.26
N ASN A 439 -14.88 -0.79 -1.19
CA ASN A 439 -13.81 0.20 -1.04
C ASN A 439 -13.07 0.40 -2.35
N TYR A 440 -12.64 1.63 -2.63
CA TYR A 440 -11.63 1.86 -3.64
C TYR A 440 -10.31 1.21 -3.18
N GLN A 441 -9.66 0.47 -4.08
CA GLN A 441 -8.37 -0.18 -3.81
C GLN A 441 -8.31 -1.07 -2.54
N ALA A 442 -9.47 -1.56 -2.07
CA ALA A 442 -9.65 -2.46 -0.94
C ALA A 442 -9.40 -1.87 0.45
N ASP A 443 -8.95 -0.64 0.61
CA ASP A 443 -8.69 -0.02 1.91
C ASP A 443 -9.59 1.21 2.20
N GLU A 444 -9.84 1.51 3.47
CA GLU A 444 -10.63 2.69 3.87
C GLU A 444 -10.24 3.21 5.25
N MET A 445 -10.37 4.53 5.44
CA MET A 445 -10.30 5.15 6.76
C MET A 445 -11.71 5.25 7.34
N LEU A 446 -11.94 4.57 8.46
CA LEU A 446 -13.18 4.68 9.22
C LEU A 446 -12.99 5.65 10.37
N ILE A 447 -13.69 6.80 10.31
CA ILE A 447 -13.65 7.79 11.38
C ILE A 447 -14.95 7.72 12.16
N SER A 448 -14.85 7.49 13.47
CA SER A 448 -15.99 7.45 14.37
C SER A 448 -15.75 8.29 15.62
N GLY A 449 -16.76 8.38 16.49
CA GLY A 449 -16.69 9.09 17.76
C GLY A 449 -17.77 10.17 17.89
N PRO A 450 -18.10 10.58 19.13
CA PRO A 450 -19.22 11.48 19.42
C PRO A 450 -19.08 12.86 18.78
N MET A 451 -17.85 13.34 18.60
CA MET A 451 -17.59 14.65 18.00
C MET A 451 -16.42 14.57 17.02
N TYR A 452 -16.45 13.57 16.13
CA TYR A 452 -15.33 13.41 15.20
C TYR A 452 -15.10 14.67 14.37
N ASP A 453 -13.83 14.98 14.15
CA ASP A 453 -13.36 16.14 13.40
C ASP A 453 -11.96 15.80 12.89
N PHE A 454 -11.83 15.68 11.57
CA PHE A 454 -10.59 15.26 10.94
C PHE A 454 -10.28 16.06 9.69
N LYS A 455 -9.00 16.08 9.32
CA LYS A 455 -8.44 16.78 8.17
C LYS A 455 -7.57 15.82 7.36
N LEU A 456 -7.71 15.85 6.05
CA LEU A 456 -6.85 15.18 5.07
C LEU A 456 -6.16 16.26 4.23
N ARG A 457 -4.83 16.18 4.10
CA ARG A 457 -4.07 16.95 3.11
C ARG A 457 -4.27 16.31 1.73
N MET A 458 -5.09 16.92 0.88
CA MET A 458 -5.37 16.37 -0.46
C MET A 458 -4.12 16.41 -1.35
N LEU A 459 -4.15 15.67 -2.47
CA LEU A 459 -3.10 15.74 -3.48
C LEU A 459 -2.94 17.19 -4.00
N PRO A 460 -1.70 17.71 -4.12
CA PRO A 460 -1.41 19.01 -4.69
C PRO A 460 -1.53 18.98 -6.22
N VAL A 461 -2.69 19.36 -6.74
CA VAL A 461 -2.96 19.45 -8.18
C VAL A 461 -2.40 20.76 -8.77
N PRO A 462 -2.19 20.85 -10.09
CA PRO A 462 -1.85 22.11 -10.74
C PRO A 462 -2.85 23.23 -10.46
N PRO A 463 -2.44 24.51 -10.50
CA PRO A 463 -3.35 25.64 -10.44
C PRO A 463 -4.47 25.52 -11.48
N GLY A 464 -5.71 25.77 -11.06
CA GLY A 464 -6.87 25.53 -11.92
C GLY A 464 -8.19 25.56 -11.18
N ASN A 465 -9.26 25.30 -11.94
CA ASN A 465 -10.61 25.20 -11.41
C ASN A 465 -11.03 23.73 -11.39
N TYR A 466 -11.39 23.21 -10.23
CA TYR A 466 -11.73 21.81 -10.04
C TYR A 466 -13.09 21.66 -9.38
N GLU A 467 -13.87 20.71 -9.85
CA GLU A 467 -14.93 20.11 -9.04
C GLU A 467 -14.32 19.03 -8.15
N ILE A 468 -14.66 19.09 -6.86
CA ILE A 468 -14.25 18.07 -5.88
C ILE A 468 -15.44 17.19 -5.55
N ARG A 469 -15.20 15.87 -5.50
CA ARG A 469 -16.22 14.89 -5.13
C ARG A 469 -15.72 13.92 -4.07
N LEU A 470 -16.66 13.42 -3.27
CA LEU A 470 -16.42 12.38 -2.26
C LEU A 470 -17.15 11.11 -2.64
N GLY A 471 -16.43 9.99 -2.72
CA GLY A 471 -17.02 8.66 -2.79
C GLY A 471 -17.44 8.15 -1.42
N TYR A 472 -18.60 7.50 -1.32
CA TYR A 472 -18.99 6.84 -0.09
C TYR A 472 -19.92 5.64 -0.29
N ARG A 473 -19.91 4.74 0.70
CA ARG A 473 -20.89 3.69 0.89
C ARG A 473 -21.92 4.09 1.94
N ALA A 474 -23.19 4.16 1.55
CA ALA A 474 -24.30 4.48 2.44
C ALA A 474 -24.68 3.28 3.31
N GLU A 475 -24.71 3.48 4.63
CA GLU A 475 -25.11 2.45 5.60
C GLU A 475 -25.94 3.02 6.75
N ALA A 476 -26.70 2.16 7.44
CA ALA A 476 -27.60 2.56 8.52
C ALA A 476 -26.90 3.29 9.69
N TRP A 477 -25.61 3.01 9.88
CA TRP A 477 -24.77 3.51 10.96
C TRP A 477 -23.86 4.67 10.54
N ARG A 478 -23.92 5.12 9.28
CA ARG A 478 -23.22 6.35 8.86
C ARG A 478 -23.83 7.59 9.50
N GLY A 479 -23.04 8.66 9.59
CA GLY A 479 -23.43 9.92 10.23
C GLY A 479 -23.73 11.07 9.27
N ILE A 480 -24.05 12.23 9.87
CA ILE A 480 -24.15 13.51 9.15
C ILE A 480 -22.88 14.31 9.41
N ALA A 481 -22.24 14.83 8.36
CA ALA A 481 -21.00 15.57 8.47
C ALA A 481 -21.07 16.93 7.76
N GLN A 482 -20.57 17.97 8.42
CA GLN A 482 -20.23 19.22 7.73
C GLN A 482 -18.88 19.06 7.05
N LEU A 483 -18.83 19.30 5.74
CA LEU A 483 -17.61 19.27 4.94
C LEU A 483 -16.98 20.67 4.84
N PHE A 484 -15.67 20.70 4.66
CA PHE A 484 -14.89 21.91 4.42
C PHE A 484 -13.79 21.65 3.39
N ILE A 485 -13.48 22.68 2.60
CA ILE A 485 -12.29 22.76 1.74
C ILE A 485 -11.51 24.00 2.14
N ASP A 486 -10.22 23.84 2.45
CA ASP A 486 -9.33 24.93 2.89
C ASP A 486 -9.91 25.77 4.04
N GLY A 487 -10.53 25.07 5.00
CA GLY A 487 -11.18 25.67 6.17
C GLY A 487 -12.52 26.37 5.91
N GLN A 488 -12.96 26.48 4.65
CA GLN A 488 -14.25 27.07 4.28
C GLN A 488 -15.35 26.02 4.26
N ILE A 489 -16.55 26.37 4.75
CA ILE A 489 -17.73 25.49 4.72
C ILE A 489 -18.07 25.11 3.29
N ALA A 490 -18.13 23.81 3.02
CA ALA A 490 -18.51 23.25 1.73
C ALA A 490 -19.97 22.77 1.77
N GLY A 491 -20.87 23.58 1.20
CA GLY A 491 -22.29 23.25 1.12
C GLY A 491 -22.97 23.07 2.48
N ILE A 492 -24.12 22.40 2.46
CA ILE A 492 -24.85 21.99 3.68
C ILE A 492 -24.28 20.67 4.23
N PRO A 493 -24.55 20.33 5.50
CA PRO A 493 -24.16 19.03 6.05
C PRO A 493 -24.66 17.86 5.19
N VAL A 494 -23.78 16.90 4.97
CA VAL A 494 -24.01 15.71 4.16
C VAL A 494 -24.47 14.57 5.07
N ASP A 495 -25.59 13.94 4.73
CA ASP A 495 -26.09 12.74 5.39
C ASP A 495 -25.61 11.49 4.62
N LEU A 496 -24.62 10.78 5.17
CA LEU A 496 -24.04 9.59 4.58
C LEU A 496 -24.93 8.34 4.74
N THR A 497 -26.12 8.46 5.34
CA THR A 497 -27.14 7.39 5.31
C THR A 497 -28.01 7.46 4.05
N ILE A 498 -27.98 8.58 3.32
CA ILE A 498 -28.72 8.75 2.08
C ILE A 498 -28.22 7.73 1.06
N GLY A 499 -29.13 6.86 0.61
CA GLY A 499 -28.85 5.74 -0.28
C GLY A 499 -28.96 4.36 0.37
N TYR A 500 -29.00 4.28 1.71
CA TYR A 500 -29.19 3.02 2.42
C TYR A 500 -30.61 2.46 2.24
N ASN A 501 -30.74 1.14 2.07
CA ASN A 501 -32.02 0.40 2.02
C ASN A 501 -33.10 0.95 1.04
N GLY A 502 -32.71 1.30 -0.19
CA GLY A 502 -33.67 1.63 -1.25
C GLY A 502 -33.29 2.77 -2.18
N ALA A 503 -32.00 3.09 -2.34
CA ALA A 503 -31.50 4.18 -3.18
C ALA A 503 -32.09 4.26 -4.60
N GLN A 504 -32.38 3.12 -5.25
CA GLN A 504 -33.04 3.12 -6.56
C GLN A 504 -34.37 3.91 -6.56
N ASN A 505 -35.02 4.02 -5.40
CA ASN A 505 -36.28 4.74 -5.23
C ASN A 505 -36.15 5.99 -4.34
N ASP A 506 -34.93 6.39 -3.94
CA ASP A 506 -34.74 7.61 -3.16
C ASP A 506 -34.82 8.83 -4.09
N PRO A 507 -35.89 9.64 -4.04
CA PRO A 507 -36.07 10.76 -4.95
C PRO A 507 -35.03 11.88 -4.72
N ARG A 508 -34.33 11.87 -3.57
CA ARG A 508 -33.25 12.84 -3.27
C ARG A 508 -32.00 12.55 -4.08
N ILE A 509 -31.80 11.30 -4.50
CA ILE A 509 -30.62 10.87 -5.28
C ILE A 509 -31.03 10.72 -6.74
N GLY A 510 -32.13 10.01 -7.01
CA GLY A 510 -32.59 9.73 -8.37
C GLY A 510 -31.80 8.63 -9.08
N TYR A 511 -31.21 7.68 -8.35
CA TYR A 511 -30.46 6.56 -8.93
C TYR A 511 -31.37 5.61 -9.74
N VAL A 512 -30.92 5.18 -10.92
CA VAL A 512 -31.55 4.11 -11.71
C VAL A 512 -30.43 3.20 -12.23
N HIS A 513 -30.61 1.87 -12.27
CA HIS A 513 -29.60 1.01 -12.87
C HIS A 513 -29.42 1.33 -14.36
N ASP A 514 -28.19 1.26 -14.87
CA ASP A 514 -27.92 1.58 -16.28
C ASP A 514 -28.75 0.66 -17.22
N GLU A 515 -28.89 -0.62 -16.88
CA GLU A 515 -29.68 -1.60 -17.63
C GLU A 515 -31.19 -1.30 -17.68
N ASP A 516 -31.71 -0.54 -16.71
CA ASP A 516 -33.12 -0.12 -16.67
C ASP A 516 -33.40 1.11 -17.55
N THR A 517 -32.35 1.73 -18.13
CA THR A 517 -32.45 2.93 -18.97
C THR A 517 -32.28 2.61 -20.45
N ARG A 518 -32.76 3.52 -21.33
CA ARG A 518 -32.65 3.35 -22.79
C ARG A 518 -31.31 3.77 -23.37
N ASP A 519 -30.54 4.54 -22.61
CA ASP A 519 -29.32 5.23 -23.00
C ASP A 519 -28.14 4.85 -22.12
N ASN A 520 -28.24 3.72 -21.42
CA ASN A 520 -27.19 3.18 -20.55
C ASN A 520 -26.72 4.19 -19.48
N GLY A 521 -27.67 4.89 -18.87
CA GLY A 521 -27.47 5.74 -17.70
C GLY A 521 -27.21 7.22 -18.01
N VAL A 522 -27.04 7.63 -19.27
CA VAL A 522 -26.59 8.99 -19.61
C VAL A 522 -27.52 10.10 -19.10
N GLU A 523 -28.82 10.01 -19.32
CA GLU A 523 -29.80 10.98 -18.78
C GLU A 523 -29.96 10.83 -17.27
N ASN A 524 -29.81 9.61 -16.73
CA ASN A 524 -29.89 9.39 -15.28
C ASN A 524 -28.73 10.05 -14.54
N ASP A 525 -27.51 9.97 -15.07
CA ASP A 525 -26.33 10.63 -14.51
C ASP A 525 -26.51 12.16 -14.48
N LYS A 526 -27.15 12.76 -15.50
CA LYS A 526 -27.51 14.19 -15.50
C LYS A 526 -28.53 14.53 -14.41
N ILE A 527 -29.53 13.68 -14.22
CA ILE A 527 -30.56 13.87 -13.19
C ILE A 527 -29.93 13.80 -11.80
N MET A 528 -29.15 12.75 -11.51
CA MET A 528 -28.46 12.60 -10.24
C MET A 528 -27.54 13.80 -9.98
N ARG A 529 -26.80 14.24 -10.99
CA ARG A 529 -25.92 15.41 -10.89
C ARG A 529 -26.68 16.67 -10.49
N ASN A 530 -27.88 16.90 -11.04
CA ASN A 530 -28.73 18.03 -10.65
C ASN A 530 -29.18 17.95 -9.18
N HIS A 531 -29.16 16.75 -8.58
CA HIS A 531 -29.42 16.53 -7.16
C HIS A 531 -28.15 16.59 -6.29
N GLY A 532 -26.97 16.81 -6.87
CA GLY A 532 -25.68 16.83 -6.15
C GLY A 532 -25.04 15.46 -5.96
N TYR A 533 -25.58 14.41 -6.59
CA TYR A 533 -25.09 13.03 -6.47
C TYR A 533 -24.63 12.49 -7.82
N MET A 534 -23.78 11.47 -7.81
CA MET A 534 -23.44 10.65 -8.97
C MET A 534 -23.31 9.19 -8.53
N LYS A 535 -23.47 8.25 -9.48
CA LYS A 535 -23.20 6.83 -9.19
C LYS A 535 -21.74 6.65 -8.85
N ALA A 536 -21.41 5.65 -8.04
CA ALA A 536 -20.01 5.25 -7.87
C ALA A 536 -19.37 4.81 -9.21
N PRO A 537 -18.03 4.76 -9.29
CA PRO A 537 -17.33 4.48 -10.53
C PRO A 537 -17.48 3.02 -10.98
N ASN A 538 -17.47 2.82 -12.30
CA ASN A 538 -17.49 1.47 -12.89
C ASN A 538 -16.15 0.73 -12.75
N SER A 539 -15.08 1.45 -12.37
CA SER A 539 -13.74 0.89 -12.19
C SER A 539 -13.56 0.13 -10.89
N ILE A 540 -14.44 0.33 -9.91
CA ILE A 540 -14.37 -0.30 -8.59
C ILE A 540 -15.29 -1.51 -8.57
N TYR A 541 -14.82 -2.61 -8.00
CA TYR A 541 -15.49 -3.91 -7.98
C TYR A 541 -15.61 -4.44 -6.55
N THR A 542 -16.67 -5.18 -6.28
CA THR A 542 -16.92 -5.87 -5.01
C THR A 542 -17.42 -7.27 -5.30
N GLY A 543 -17.13 -8.23 -4.42
CA GLY A 543 -17.67 -9.59 -4.50
C GLY A 543 -19.06 -9.71 -3.86
N GLN A 544 -19.52 -8.66 -3.16
CA GLN A 544 -20.86 -8.60 -2.60
C GLN A 544 -21.95 -8.74 -3.66
N GLU A 545 -23.10 -9.25 -3.22
CA GLU A 545 -24.30 -9.41 -4.06
C GLU A 545 -24.05 -10.19 -5.37
N GLY A 546 -23.12 -11.15 -5.34
CA GLY A 546 -22.79 -11.98 -6.50
C GLY A 546 -21.76 -11.37 -7.45
N GLY A 547 -21.11 -10.27 -7.04
CA GLY A 547 -20.04 -9.64 -7.81
C GLY A 547 -20.56 -8.59 -8.79
N LYS A 548 -20.20 -7.33 -8.58
CA LYS A 548 -20.61 -6.22 -9.46
C LYS A 548 -19.69 -5.02 -9.31
N THR A 549 -19.79 -4.08 -10.26
CA THR A 549 -19.11 -2.79 -10.13
C THR A 549 -19.88 -1.90 -9.15
N LEU A 550 -19.18 -0.99 -8.46
CA LEU A 550 -19.86 -0.09 -7.53
C LEU A 550 -20.81 0.87 -8.23
N ARG A 551 -20.62 1.14 -9.52
CA ARG A 551 -21.60 1.87 -10.35
C ARG A 551 -22.99 1.24 -10.35
N ASP A 552 -23.04 -0.09 -10.26
CA ASP A 552 -24.28 -0.87 -10.23
C ASP A 552 -24.84 -1.05 -8.80
N MET A 553 -24.12 -0.58 -7.77
CA MET A 553 -24.59 -0.59 -6.40
C MET A 553 -25.28 0.71 -6.03
N SER A 554 -26.60 0.68 -5.85
CA SER A 554 -27.38 1.89 -5.54
C SER A 554 -26.98 2.58 -4.22
N ALA A 555 -26.38 1.85 -3.28
CA ALA A 555 -25.89 2.39 -2.00
C ALA A 555 -24.44 2.93 -2.08
N CYS A 556 -23.76 2.80 -3.23
CA CYS A 556 -22.43 3.37 -3.46
C CYS A 556 -22.56 4.61 -4.35
N LEU A 557 -22.20 5.77 -3.81
CA LEU A 557 -22.48 7.06 -4.44
C LEU A 557 -21.25 7.96 -4.38
N ARG A 558 -21.26 8.99 -5.23
CA ARG A 558 -20.37 10.15 -5.15
C ARG A 558 -21.21 11.38 -4.84
N ILE A 559 -20.72 12.24 -3.95
CA ILE A 559 -21.31 13.55 -3.65
C ILE A 559 -20.45 14.63 -4.31
N ILE A 560 -21.10 15.59 -4.97
CA ILE A 560 -20.45 16.79 -5.47
C ILE A 560 -20.29 17.76 -4.30
N ILE A 561 -19.05 17.96 -3.85
CA ILE A 561 -18.74 18.87 -2.75
C ILE A 561 -18.89 20.32 -3.21
N GLY A 562 -18.36 20.64 -4.39
CA GLY A 562 -18.41 21.97 -4.97
C GLY A 562 -17.31 22.18 -6.02
N GLN A 563 -17.27 23.40 -6.55
CA GLN A 563 -16.21 23.85 -7.46
C GLN A 563 -15.31 24.85 -6.74
N TYR A 564 -14.00 24.67 -6.89
CA TYR A 564 -12.97 25.41 -6.18
C TYR A 564 -11.88 25.85 -7.16
N SER A 565 -11.29 27.01 -6.87
CA SER A 565 -10.18 27.58 -7.65
C SER A 565 -8.92 27.56 -6.80
N PHE A 566 -7.84 27.05 -7.39
CA PHE A 566 -6.51 27.02 -6.78
C PHE A 566 -5.55 27.86 -7.63
N ASP A 567 -4.99 28.90 -7.04
CA ASP A 567 -4.20 29.90 -7.76
C ASP A 567 -2.72 29.53 -7.89
N GLU A 568 -2.21 28.71 -6.98
CA GLU A 568 -0.82 28.27 -6.92
C GLU A 568 -0.71 26.80 -6.52
N TYR A 569 0.44 26.20 -6.80
CA TYR A 569 0.74 24.87 -6.29
C TYR A 569 0.86 24.92 -4.77
N GLY A 570 -0.02 24.20 -4.08
CA GLY A 570 -0.05 24.20 -2.64
C GLY A 570 -0.75 22.97 -2.07
N PRO A 571 -0.62 22.77 -0.75
CA PRO A 571 -1.44 21.79 -0.06
C PRO A 571 -2.87 22.32 0.04
N HIS A 572 -3.84 21.45 -0.23
CA HIS A 572 -5.26 21.72 0.01
C HIS A 572 -5.79 20.76 1.08
N GLU A 573 -6.76 21.22 1.87
CA GLU A 573 -7.28 20.46 3.01
C GLU A 573 -8.75 20.10 2.78
N PHE A 574 -9.07 18.81 2.87
CA PHE A 574 -10.43 18.33 3.08
C PHE A 574 -10.65 18.10 4.57
N ARG A 575 -11.74 18.60 5.12
CA ARG A 575 -12.11 18.36 6.53
C ARG A 575 -13.56 17.96 6.64
N ALA A 576 -13.86 17.01 7.53
CA ALA A 576 -15.23 16.68 7.89
C ALA A 576 -15.42 16.66 9.40
N LYS A 577 -16.56 17.20 9.85
CA LYS A 577 -16.94 17.29 11.26
C LYS A 577 -18.33 16.73 11.49
N ASN A 578 -18.47 15.89 12.51
CA ASN A 578 -19.75 15.32 12.91
C ASN A 578 -20.77 16.40 13.26
N MET A 579 -22.00 16.24 12.78
CA MET A 579 -23.17 17.07 13.07
C MET A 579 -24.30 16.30 13.76
N ASP A 580 -24.14 14.98 13.97
CA ASP A 580 -25.11 14.14 14.66
C ASP A 580 -24.93 14.22 16.20
N ASP A 581 -26.04 14.32 16.93
CA ASP A 581 -26.07 14.37 18.39
C ASP A 581 -26.24 12.98 19.04
N LYS A 582 -26.39 11.92 18.23
CA LYS A 582 -26.72 10.54 18.65
C LYS A 582 -25.56 9.71 19.25
N GLY A 583 -24.71 10.30 20.08
CA GLY A 583 -23.92 9.54 21.06
C GLY A 583 -22.78 8.65 20.51
N GLY A 584 -22.19 8.98 19.36
CA GLY A 584 -20.86 8.50 18.96
C GLY A 584 -20.75 7.15 18.25
N GLY A 585 -21.85 6.43 18.02
CA GLY A 585 -21.87 5.20 17.21
C GLY A 585 -21.97 5.45 15.70
N ARG A 586 -21.64 6.65 15.23
CA ARG A 586 -21.78 7.07 13.83
C ARG A 586 -20.42 7.16 13.17
N GLU A 587 -20.36 6.66 11.95
CA GLU A 587 -19.12 6.60 11.18
C GLU A 587 -19.15 7.55 9.97
N PHE A 588 -17.99 8.09 9.65
CA PHE A 588 -17.66 8.70 8.38
C PHE A 588 -16.87 7.68 7.54
N HIS A 589 -17.33 7.43 6.31
CA HIS A 589 -16.67 6.58 5.33
C HIS A 589 -15.68 7.42 4.52
N ALA A 590 -14.40 7.38 4.86
CA ALA A 590 -13.35 8.07 4.13
C ALA A 590 -12.60 7.09 3.22
N ASP A 591 -13.02 7.08 1.95
CA ASP A 591 -12.59 6.13 0.92
C ASP A 591 -11.77 6.87 -0.17
N TYR A 592 -12.44 7.58 -1.09
CA TYR A 592 -11.72 8.37 -2.12
C TYR A 592 -12.31 9.76 -2.36
N LEU A 593 -11.45 10.65 -2.83
CA LEU A 593 -11.81 11.95 -3.41
C LEU A 593 -11.54 11.95 -4.92
N GLU A 594 -12.21 12.86 -5.62
CA GLU A 594 -11.96 13.13 -7.03
C GLU A 594 -11.72 14.62 -7.26
N TYR A 595 -10.70 14.96 -8.06
CA TYR A 595 -10.58 16.23 -8.74
C TYR A 595 -10.99 16.08 -10.20
N ILE A 596 -11.84 16.99 -10.68
CA ILE A 596 -12.22 17.05 -12.09
C ILE A 596 -12.02 18.49 -12.58
N PRO A 597 -11.15 18.74 -13.58
CA PRO A 597 -11.08 20.05 -14.22
C PRO A 597 -12.46 20.50 -14.71
N VAL A 598 -12.88 21.72 -14.34
CA VAL A 598 -14.26 22.20 -14.59
C VAL A 598 -14.63 22.21 -16.08
N ASP A 599 -13.66 22.43 -16.96
CA ASP A 599 -13.83 22.38 -18.41
C ASP A 599 -14.09 20.96 -18.95
N MET A 600 -13.78 19.91 -18.18
CA MET A 600 -14.02 18.51 -18.55
C MET A 600 -15.38 17.96 -18.09
N LEU A 601 -16.11 18.67 -17.23
CA LEU A 601 -17.36 18.17 -16.62
C LEU A 601 -18.45 17.79 -17.62
N ARG A 602 -18.44 18.37 -18.82
CA ARG A 602 -19.46 18.12 -19.86
C ARG A 602 -19.36 16.73 -20.48
N ASP A 603 -18.13 16.22 -20.56
CA ASP A 603 -17.77 15.01 -21.30
C ASP A 603 -17.24 13.90 -20.38
N GLU A 604 -17.20 14.17 -19.08
CA GLU A 604 -16.86 13.18 -18.07
C GLU A 604 -17.80 11.96 -18.15
N ASP A 605 -17.20 10.76 -18.18
CA ASP A 605 -17.85 9.44 -18.35
C ASP A 605 -18.37 9.12 -19.77
N ARG A 606 -17.98 9.88 -20.80
CA ARG A 606 -18.23 9.54 -22.22
C ARG A 606 -17.08 8.85 -22.95
N GLU A 607 -15.92 8.67 -22.30
CA GLU A 607 -14.71 8.05 -22.86
C GLU A 607 -14.12 6.96 -21.95
#